data_AF-A0AAD7J8J8-F1
#
_entry.id   AF-A0AAD7J8J8-F1
#
_cell.length_a   1.000
_cell.length_b   1.000
_cell.length_c   1.000
_cell.angle_alpha   90.00
_cell.angle_beta   90.00
_cell.angle_gamma   90.00
#
_symmetry.space_group_name_H-M   'P 1'
#
loop_
_entity.id
_entity.type
_entity.pdbx_description
1 polymer ?
#
loop_
_entity_poly.entity_id
_entity_poly.type
_entity_poly.pdbx_seq_one_letter_code
_entity_poly.pdbx_strand_id
1 'polypeptide(L)' 'MVNTSTQPKKKRSPGGKKKAAPTAYNKFMSKELARLKERGIGEDHKARMAIISKKWKEAKENASTSPAPSSP' A
#
# COMPACT_ATOMS: atom_id res chain seq x y z
N MET A 1 5.14 -24.46 47.57
CA MET A 1 5.02 -25.11 46.25
C MET A 1 5.04 -24.02 45.19
N VAL A 2 6.03 -24.04 44.30
CA VAL A 2 6.24 -23.00 43.28
C VAL A 2 5.58 -23.44 41.97
N ASN A 3 4.64 -22.65 41.46
CA ASN A 3 3.98 -22.94 40.18
C ASN A 3 4.63 -22.07 39.10
N THR A 4 5.69 -22.58 38.46
CA THR A 4 6.27 -21.96 37.26
C THR A 4 5.44 -22.36 36.04
N SER A 5 4.51 -21.48 35.63
CA SER A 5 3.82 -21.58 34.35
C SER A 5 4.76 -21.15 33.21
N THR A 6 5.45 -22.11 32.61
CA THR A 6 6.21 -21.90 31.37
C THR A 6 5.25 -21.92 30.19
N GLN A 7 4.72 -20.76 29.80
CA GLN A 7 4.02 -20.64 28.51
C GLN A 7 5.01 -20.86 27.35
N PRO A 8 4.69 -21.71 26.36
CA PRO A 8 5.55 -21.87 25.18
C PRO A 8 5.52 -20.60 24.33
N LYS A 9 6.65 -19.90 24.24
CA LYS A 9 6.79 -18.76 23.30
C LYS A 9 6.61 -19.29 21.88
N LYS A 10 5.57 -18.79 21.21
CA LYS A 10 5.23 -19.09 19.81
C LYS A 10 6.46 -18.82 18.93
N LYS A 11 7.15 -19.87 18.46
CA LYS A 11 8.30 -19.74 17.55
C LYS A 11 7.82 -19.07 16.27
N ARG A 12 8.26 -17.83 16.03
CA ARG A 12 8.08 -17.16 14.73
C ARG A 12 8.95 -17.92 13.75
N SER A 13 8.33 -18.68 12.85
CA SER A 13 9.05 -19.36 11.78
C SER A 13 9.84 -18.30 10.98
N PRO A 14 11.16 -18.47 10.74
CA PRO A 14 11.94 -17.59 9.89
C PRO A 14 11.58 -17.89 8.43
N GLY A 15 10.34 -17.58 8.05
CA GLY A 15 9.84 -17.69 6.69
C GLY A 15 10.44 -16.59 5.83
N GLY A 16 11.70 -16.76 5.44
CA GLY A 16 12.43 -15.92 4.49
C GLY A 16 11.88 -16.07 3.07
N LYS A 17 10.62 -15.71 2.84
CA LYS A 17 10.14 -15.49 1.47
C LYS A 17 10.63 -14.13 1.02
N LYS A 18 11.51 -14.13 0.01
CA LYS A 18 11.90 -12.90 -0.70
C LYS A 18 10.61 -12.19 -1.12
N LYS A 19 10.39 -10.98 -0.60
CA LYS A 19 9.22 -10.18 -1.00
C LYS A 19 9.32 -9.94 -2.50
N ALA A 20 8.24 -10.20 -3.23
CA ALA A 20 8.20 -9.93 -4.66
C ALA A 20 8.50 -8.44 -4.92
N ALA A 21 9.09 -8.15 -6.07
CA ALA A 21 9.35 -6.78 -6.48
C ALA A 21 8.03 -5.97 -6.45
N PRO A 22 8.03 -4.74 -5.91
CA PRO A 22 6.82 -3.94 -5.81
C PRO A 22 6.31 -3.60 -7.22
N THR A 23 5.04 -3.93 -7.46
CA THR A 23 4.32 -3.55 -8.68
C THR A 23 4.23 -2.03 -8.83
N ALA A 24 3.92 -1.54 -10.03
CA ALA A 24 3.70 -0.11 -10.26
C ALA A 24 2.64 0.48 -9.32
N TYR A 25 1.57 -0.27 -9.05
CA TYR A 25 0.55 0.09 -8.07
C TYR A 25 1.13 0.22 -6.66
N ASN A 26 1.94 -0.75 -6.20
CA ASN A 26 2.53 -0.71 -4.86
C ASN A 26 3.48 0.48 -4.68
N LYS A 27 4.23 0.83 -5.74
CA LYS A 27 5.11 2.03 -5.74
C LYS A 27 4.28 3.32 -5.63
N PHE A 28 3.22 3.43 -6.42
CA PHE A 28 2.30 4.57 -6.36
C PHE A 28 1.64 4.70 -4.99
N MET A 29 1.10 3.60 -4.48
CA MET A 29 0.43 3.54 -3.17
C MET A 29 1.36 3.99 -2.05
N SER A 30 2.60 3.50 -2.04
CA SER A 30 3.59 3.85 -1.01
C SER A 30 3.96 5.34 -1.06
N LYS A 31 4.15 5.89 -2.26
CA LYS A 31 4.49 7.30 -2.47
C LYS A 31 3.36 8.24 -2.05
N GLU A 32 2.14 7.98 -2.52
CA GLU A 32 1.00 8.84 -2.21
C GLU A 32 0.58 8.71 -0.74
N LEU A 33 0.75 7.54 -0.12
CA LEU A 33 0.52 7.37 1.31
C LEU A 33 1.45 8.23 2.16
N ALA A 34 2.75 8.28 1.82
CA ALA A 34 3.70 9.14 2.50
C ALA A 34 3.27 10.62 2.37
N ARG A 35 2.89 11.05 1.17
CA ARG A 35 2.41 12.41 0.91
C ARG A 35 1.15 12.77 1.71
N LEU A 36 0.17 11.88 1.79
CA LEU A 36 -1.04 12.12 2.59
C LEU A 36 -0.75 12.12 4.09
N LYS A 37 0.19 11.28 4.54
CA LYS A 37 0.65 11.26 5.93
C LYS A 37 1.33 12.56 6.33
N GLU A 38 2.22 13.10 5.49
CA GLU A 38 2.89 14.38 5.73
C GLU A 38 1.91 15.55 5.77
N ARG A 39 0.85 15.50 4.95
CA ARG A 39 -0.20 16.53 4.89
C ARG A 39 -1.28 16.37 5.97
N GLY A 40 -1.23 15.30 6.79
CA GLY A 40 -2.27 15.00 7.77
C GLY A 40 -3.64 14.67 7.16
N ILE A 41 -3.70 14.32 5.87
CA ILE A 41 -4.97 14.06 5.17
C ILE A 41 -5.39 12.61 5.43
N GLY A 42 -6.60 12.42 5.95
CA GLY A 42 -7.12 11.10 6.28
C GLY A 42 -6.41 10.55 7.51
N GLU A 43 -6.86 10.96 8.69
CA GLU A 43 -6.27 10.54 9.97
C GLU A 43 -6.14 9.02 10.06
N ASP A 44 -7.12 8.29 9.54
CA ASP A 44 -7.08 6.84 9.41
C ASP A 44 -6.32 6.36 8.14
N HIS A 45 -5.51 5.31 8.30
CA HIS A 45 -4.78 4.66 7.20
C HIS A 45 -5.72 4.17 6.08
N LYS A 46 -6.89 3.63 6.43
CA LYS A 46 -7.92 3.16 5.50
C LYS A 46 -8.49 4.32 4.68
N ALA A 47 -8.71 5.48 5.30
CA ALA A 47 -9.16 6.68 4.59
C ALA A 47 -8.12 7.16 3.59
N ARG A 48 -6.84 7.16 3.97
CA ARG A 48 -5.72 7.45 3.05
C ARG A 48 -5.69 6.50 1.87
N MET A 49 -5.75 5.19 2.12
CA MET A 49 -5.78 4.18 1.07
C MET A 49 -6.95 4.39 0.10
N ALA A 50 -8.15 4.70 0.61
CA ALA A 50 -9.34 4.94 -0.22
C ALA A 50 -9.15 6.15 -1.17
N ILE A 51 -8.56 7.25 -0.67
CA ILE A 51 -8.25 8.44 -1.47
C ILE A 51 -7.23 8.08 -2.57
N ILE A 52 -6.18 7.35 -2.22
CA ILE A 52 -5.11 6.98 -3.15
C ILE A 52 -5.62 6.00 -4.21
N SER A 53 -6.46 5.04 -3.85
CA SER A 53 -7.05 4.10 -4.81
C SER A 53 -7.97 4.81 -5.82
N LYS A 54 -8.71 5.85 -5.41
CA LYS A 54 -9.46 6.70 -6.34
C LYS A 54 -8.53 7.45 -7.30
N LYS A 55 -7.49 8.10 -6.76
CA LYS A 55 -6.46 8.79 -7.55
C LYS A 55 -5.72 7.86 -8.51
N TRP A 56 -5.47 6.61 -8.14
CA TRP A 56 -4.86 5.62 -9.03
C TRP A 56 -5.77 5.26 -10.20
N LYS A 57 -7.08 5.09 -9.95
CA LYS A 57 -8.06 4.86 -11.02
C LYS A 57 -8.13 6.06 -11.96
N GLU A 58 -8.23 7.27 -11.41
CA GLU A 58 -8.21 8.51 -12.19
C GLU A 58 -6.91 8.66 -12.99
N ALA A 59 -5.75 8.38 -12.40
CA ALA A 59 -4.47 8.43 -13.09
C ALA A 59 -4.37 7.37 -14.19
N LYS A 60 -4.96 6.17 -13.99
CA LYS A 60 -5.00 5.11 -15.00
C LYS A 60 -5.98 5.45 -16.13
N GLU A 61 -7.13 6.05 -15.83
CA GLU A 61 -8.04 6.56 -16.84
C GLU A 61 -7.37 7.68 -17.62
N ASN A 62 -6.73 8.65 -16.96
CA ASN A 62 -6.02 9.74 -17.62
C ASN A 62 -4.80 9.26 -18.45
N ALA A 63 -4.15 8.17 -18.03
CA ALA A 63 -3.12 7.50 -18.84
C ALA A 63 -3.71 6.72 -20.03
N SER A 64 -5.01 6.40 -20.01
CA SER A 64 -5.77 5.80 -21.11
C SER A 64 -6.53 6.86 -21.94
N THR A 65 -6.64 8.09 -21.45
CA THR A 65 -7.14 9.28 -22.15
C THR A 65 -6.01 10.13 -22.70
N SER A 66 -4.89 9.50 -23.10
CA SER A 66 -4.09 10.09 -24.17
C SER A 66 -4.93 9.93 -25.44
N PRO A 67 -5.43 11.03 -26.04
CA PRO A 67 -6.24 10.93 -27.25
C PRO A 67 -5.38 10.22 -28.29
N ALA A 68 -5.95 9.21 -28.96
CA ALA A 68 -5.42 8.79 -30.24
C ALA A 68 -5.12 10.06 -31.06
N PRO A 69 -3.95 10.19 -31.72
CA PRO A 69 -3.80 11.24 -32.70
C PRO A 69 -4.87 10.99 -33.77
N SER A 70 -5.95 11.75 -33.70
CA SER A 70 -6.88 11.92 -34.80
C SER A 70 -6.06 12.49 -35.95
N SER A 71 -5.67 11.62 -36.89
CA SER A 71 -5.14 12.00 -38.18
C SER A 71 -6.19 12.78 -38.96
N PRO A 72 -5.90 14.01 -39.42
CA PRO A 72 -6.33 14.48 -40.73
C PRO A 72 -5.39 13.94 -41.82
#